data_AF-A0A3A8SZJ9-F1
#
_entry.id   AF-A0A3A8SZJ9-F1
#
_cell.length_a   1.000
_cell.length_b   1.000
_cell.length_c   1.000
_cell.angle_alpha   90.00
_cell.angle_beta   90.00
_cell.angle_gamma   90.00
#
_symmetry.space_group_name_H-M   'P 1'
#
loop_
_entity.id
_entity.type
_entity.pdbx_description
1 polymer ?
#
loop_
_entity_poly.entity_id
_entity_poly.type
_entity_poly.pdbx_seq_one_letter_code
_entity_poly.pdbx_strand_id
1 'polypeptide(L)'
;MAIIMEGLTSCPICGSTDLSKPYTATSGVAFPEGDELWHYCDAPLHLECLAHWPHRERFSRGYFDLWRDESMSGHGVLLAEAPRWLLRCGPAKPEAEPYYVEVHIADWPMRLYSRWAQWPDYSAQQYRQGLIGEALEAADEVMSEVRKIAPDLESLRALRQRMLFKPASP
;
A
#
# COMPACT_ATOMS: atom_id res chain seq x y z
N MET A 1 4.81 -4.81 -11.27
CA MET A 1 3.69 -3.95 -11.71
C MET A 1 2.97 -4.70 -12.78
N ALA A 2 1.73 -5.11 -12.49
CA ALA A 2 0.85 -5.76 -13.45
C ALA A 2 0.79 -4.97 -14.77
N ILE A 3 1.06 -5.62 -15.90
CA ILE A 3 0.80 -5.03 -17.21
C ILE A 3 -0.69 -5.23 -17.48
N ILE A 4 -1.44 -4.13 -17.41
CA ILE A 4 -2.88 -4.13 -17.67
C ILE A 4 -3.14 -3.83 -19.15
N MET A 5 -3.66 -4.81 -19.87
CA MET A 5 -4.11 -4.68 -21.24
C MET A 5 -5.63 -4.76 -21.27
N GLU A 6 -6.27 -3.68 -21.67
CA GLU A 6 -7.73 -3.60 -21.75
C GLU A 6 -8.29 -4.70 -22.66
N GLY A 7 -9.30 -5.42 -22.18
CA GLY A 7 -9.91 -6.55 -22.88
C GLY A 7 -9.11 -7.86 -22.86
N LEU A 8 -7.87 -7.86 -22.33
CA LEU A 8 -7.02 -9.06 -22.23
C LEU A 8 -6.73 -9.45 -20.78
N THR A 9 -6.37 -8.49 -19.93
CA THR A 9 -6.11 -8.76 -18.51
C THR A 9 -7.43 -8.90 -17.77
N SER A 10 -7.58 -9.97 -16.97
CA SER A 10 -8.78 -10.24 -16.18
C SER A 10 -8.50 -10.23 -14.69
N CYS A 11 -9.56 -10.03 -13.90
CA CYS A 11 -9.54 -10.26 -12.47
C CYS A 11 -9.52 -11.78 -12.21
N PRO A 12 -8.46 -12.36 -11.62
CA PRO A 12 -8.36 -13.81 -11.40
C PRO A 12 -9.34 -14.37 -10.36
N ILE A 13 -10.04 -13.51 -9.59
CA ILE A 13 -11.07 -13.97 -8.64
C ILE A 13 -12.39 -14.29 -9.38
N CYS A 14 -12.83 -13.42 -10.29
CA CYS A 14 -14.12 -13.57 -10.99
C CYS A 14 -14.01 -13.91 -12.48
N GLY A 15 -12.80 -13.87 -13.05
CA GLY A 15 -12.51 -14.12 -14.46
C GLY A 15 -12.89 -13.00 -15.43
N SER A 16 -13.46 -11.89 -14.95
CA SER A 16 -13.92 -10.80 -15.80
C SER A 16 -12.76 -9.92 -16.30
N THR A 17 -12.78 -9.57 -17.58
CA THR A 17 -11.88 -8.58 -18.21
C THR A 17 -12.40 -7.14 -18.11
N ASP A 18 -13.57 -6.94 -17.50
CA ASP A 18 -14.14 -5.60 -17.29
C ASP A 18 -13.41 -4.87 -16.16
N LEU A 19 -12.36 -4.12 -16.52
CA LEU A 19 -11.60 -3.29 -15.59
C LEU A 19 -12.13 -1.86 -15.48
N SER A 20 -13.35 -1.59 -15.96
CA SER A 20 -14.02 -0.30 -15.69
C SER A 20 -14.52 -0.20 -14.25
N LYS A 21 -14.73 -1.34 -13.59
CA LYS A 21 -15.06 -1.42 -12.16
C LYS A 21 -13.84 -1.10 -11.31
N PRO A 22 -13.99 -0.49 -10.12
CA PRO A 22 -12.89 -0.25 -9.20
C PRO A 22 -12.09 -1.52 -8.89
N TYR A 23 -10.77 -1.42 -9.06
CA TYR A 23 -9.83 -2.51 -8.80
C TYR A 23 -8.55 -1.97 -8.15
N THR A 24 -7.82 -2.85 -7.47
CA THR A 24 -6.42 -2.62 -7.10
C THR A 24 -5.54 -3.52 -7.96
N ALA A 25 -4.29 -3.11 -8.19
CA ALA A 25 -3.29 -3.96 -8.82
C ALA A 25 -2.09 -4.06 -7.88
N THR A 26 -1.72 -5.29 -7.56
CA THR A 26 -0.50 -5.55 -6.79
C THR A 26 0.72 -5.38 -7.69
N SER A 27 1.88 -5.15 -7.08
CA SER A 27 3.15 -5.11 -7.78
C SER A 27 4.16 -5.99 -7.07
N GLY A 28 4.82 -6.87 -7.81
CA GLY A 28 5.75 -7.84 -7.24
C GLY A 28 5.03 -9.15 -6.91
N VAL A 29 5.80 -10.07 -6.35
CA VAL A 29 5.38 -11.46 -6.11
C VAL A 29 5.59 -11.78 -4.64
N ALA A 30 4.53 -11.65 -3.84
CA ALA A 30 4.57 -11.88 -2.40
C ALA A 30 4.55 -13.37 -2.00
N PHE A 31 4.16 -14.24 -2.94
CA PHE A 31 4.02 -15.68 -2.73
C PHE A 31 4.95 -16.43 -3.68
N PRO A 32 5.57 -17.55 -3.29
CA PRO A 32 6.44 -18.32 -4.18
C PRO A 32 5.65 -19.06 -5.26
N GLU A 33 6.32 -19.37 -6.38
CA GLU A 33 5.78 -20.21 -7.46
C GLU A 33 5.47 -21.61 -6.89
N GLY A 34 4.17 -21.94 -6.76
CA GLY A 34 3.68 -23.15 -6.11
C GLY A 34 2.70 -22.88 -4.97
N ASP A 35 2.65 -21.66 -4.43
CA ASP A 35 1.57 -21.25 -3.54
C ASP A 35 0.26 -21.07 -4.32
N GLU A 36 -0.87 -21.46 -3.74
CA GLU A 36 -2.20 -21.25 -4.33
C GLU A 36 -2.51 -19.77 -4.56
N LEU A 37 -1.82 -18.84 -3.89
CA LEU A 37 -2.02 -17.41 -4.04
C LEU A 37 -1.12 -16.76 -5.09
N TRP A 38 -0.15 -17.51 -5.64
CA TRP A 38 0.83 -16.99 -6.57
C TRP A 38 0.19 -16.37 -7.81
N HIS A 39 -0.83 -17.00 -8.39
CA HIS A 39 -1.48 -16.52 -9.63
C HIS A 39 -2.33 -15.25 -9.45
N TYR A 40 -2.53 -14.79 -8.21
CA TYR A 40 -3.17 -13.50 -7.92
C TYR A 40 -2.15 -12.36 -7.82
N CYS A 41 -0.84 -12.66 -7.83
CA CYS A 41 0.22 -11.64 -7.83
C CYS A 41 0.34 -10.95 -9.18
N ASP A 42 0.74 -9.67 -9.18
CA ASP A 42 0.82 -8.83 -10.38
C ASP A 42 -0.44 -8.88 -11.26
N ALA A 43 -1.62 -8.97 -10.64
CA ALA A 43 -2.92 -9.02 -11.32
C ALA A 43 -3.85 -7.89 -10.84
N PRO A 44 -4.79 -7.40 -11.68
CA PRO A 44 -5.86 -6.53 -11.23
C PRO A 44 -6.89 -7.34 -10.43
N LEU A 45 -7.35 -6.81 -9.31
CA LEU A 45 -8.30 -7.45 -8.41
C LEU A 45 -9.43 -6.46 -8.13
N HIS A 46 -10.65 -6.75 -8.57
CA HIS A 46 -11.81 -5.90 -8.28
C HIS A 46 -12.01 -5.77 -6.77
N LEU A 47 -12.31 -4.55 -6.31
CA LEU A 47 -12.48 -4.29 -4.88
C LEU A 47 -13.65 -5.08 -4.29
N GLU A 48 -14.75 -5.24 -5.03
CA GLU A 48 -15.89 -6.08 -4.62
C GLU A 48 -15.54 -7.57 -4.55
N CYS A 49 -14.69 -8.06 -5.47
CA CYS A 49 -14.25 -9.45 -5.43
C CYS A 49 -13.38 -9.70 -4.20
N LEU A 50 -12.46 -8.77 -3.90
CA LEU A 50 -11.63 -8.83 -2.70
C LEU A 50 -12.46 -8.83 -1.42
N ALA A 51 -13.50 -8.01 -1.32
CA ALA A 51 -14.38 -7.93 -0.15
C ALA A 51 -14.93 -9.29 0.29
N HIS A 52 -15.26 -10.15 -0.69
CA HIS A 52 -15.87 -11.46 -0.45
C HIS A 52 -14.88 -12.63 -0.58
N TRP A 53 -13.62 -12.36 -0.88
CA TRP A 53 -12.64 -13.41 -1.15
C TRP A 53 -12.07 -13.98 0.16
N PRO A 54 -12.26 -15.28 0.46
CA PRO A 54 -11.81 -15.87 1.73
C PRO A 54 -10.31 -15.76 1.98
N HIS A 55 -9.50 -15.68 0.92
CA HIS A 55 -8.04 -15.57 1.04
C HIS A 55 -7.55 -14.12 1.10
N ARG A 56 -8.45 -13.11 1.10
CA ARG A 56 -8.09 -11.68 1.14
C ARG A 56 -7.05 -11.40 2.21
N GLU A 57 -7.31 -11.76 3.46
CA GLU A 57 -6.42 -11.43 4.58
C GLU A 57 -5.04 -12.08 4.46
N ARG A 58 -4.99 -13.36 4.08
CA ARG A 58 -3.71 -14.06 3.85
C ARG A 58 -2.92 -13.40 2.72
N PHE A 59 -3.60 -13.08 1.62
CA PHE A 59 -3.00 -12.43 0.46
C PHE A 59 -2.45 -11.04 0.78
N SER A 60 -3.25 -10.21 1.44
CA SER A 60 -2.88 -8.87 1.92
C SER A 60 -1.69 -8.91 2.86
N ARG A 61 -1.68 -9.85 3.81
CA ARG A 61 -0.59 -10.00 4.77
C ARG A 61 0.75 -10.32 4.10
N GLY A 62 0.74 -11.16 3.07
CA GLY A 62 1.94 -11.45 2.28
C GLY A 62 2.57 -10.18 1.68
N TYR A 63 1.75 -9.30 1.10
CA TYR A 63 2.25 -8.01 0.60
C TYR A 63 2.66 -7.07 1.74
N PHE A 64 1.89 -7.01 2.83
CA PHE A 64 2.23 -6.20 3.99
C PHE A 64 3.62 -6.53 4.53
N ASP A 65 3.91 -7.83 4.71
CA ASP A 65 5.19 -8.32 5.17
C ASP A 65 6.30 -8.05 4.14
N LEU A 66 6.05 -8.29 2.85
CA LEU A 66 6.98 -7.95 1.76
C LEU A 66 7.42 -6.48 1.81
N TRP A 67 6.46 -5.54 1.91
CA TRP A 67 6.78 -4.10 1.92
C TRP A 67 7.48 -3.64 3.20
N ARG A 68 7.18 -4.29 4.33
CA ARG A 68 7.92 -4.08 5.58
C ARG A 68 9.39 -4.50 5.39
N ASP A 69 9.63 -5.69 4.86
CA ASP A 69 10.97 -6.25 4.67
C ASP A 69 11.78 -5.48 3.63
N GLU A 70 11.16 -5.02 2.54
CA GLU A 70 11.79 -4.13 1.57
C GLU A 70 12.24 -2.80 2.20
N SER A 71 11.44 -2.24 3.10
CA SER A 71 11.79 -1.01 3.82
C SER A 71 13.00 -1.22 4.74
N MET A 72 13.12 -2.41 5.34
CA MET A 72 14.29 -2.80 6.14
C MET A 72 15.54 -3.06 5.28
N SER A 73 15.34 -3.42 4.01
CA SER A 73 16.41 -3.69 3.03
C SER A 73 16.92 -2.44 2.30
N GLY A 74 16.46 -1.24 2.69
CA GLY A 74 16.91 0.03 2.12
C GLY A 74 16.16 0.49 0.87
N HIS A 75 15.08 -0.18 0.47
CA HIS A 75 14.22 0.23 -0.65
C HIS A 75 13.17 1.28 -0.23
N GLY A 76 13.54 2.19 0.68
CA GLY A 76 12.66 3.18 1.27
C GLY A 76 12.99 3.40 2.75
N VAL A 77 12.12 4.12 3.45
CA VAL A 77 12.22 4.31 4.91
C VAL A 77 10.87 3.97 5.52
N LEU A 78 10.86 3.03 6.46
CA LEU A 78 9.70 2.78 7.32
C LEU A 78 9.58 3.94 8.31
N LEU A 79 8.51 4.73 8.22
CA LEU A 79 8.31 5.93 9.03
C LEU A 79 7.57 5.62 10.33
N ALA A 80 6.56 4.76 10.24
CA ALA A 80 5.78 4.27 11.37
C ALA A 80 5.09 2.96 11.00
N GLU A 81 4.74 2.16 12.01
CA GLU A 81 4.04 0.89 11.85
C GLU A 81 3.05 0.72 13.01
N ALA A 82 1.90 0.12 12.71
CA ALA A 82 0.92 -0.37 13.65
C ALA A 82 0.42 -1.76 13.18
N PRO A 83 -0.34 -2.51 14.00
CA PRO A 83 -0.75 -3.87 13.64
C PRO A 83 -1.51 -4.01 12.29
N ARG A 84 -2.19 -2.93 11.87
CA ARG A 84 -3.05 -2.90 10.68
C ARG A 84 -2.51 -2.08 9.52
N TRP A 85 -1.43 -1.34 9.72
CA TRP A 85 -0.90 -0.47 8.68
C TRP A 85 0.59 -0.19 8.86
N LEU A 86 1.26 0.11 7.74
CA LEU A 86 2.61 0.67 7.76
C LEU A 86 2.63 1.94 6.92
N LEU A 87 3.37 2.93 7.38
CA LEU A 87 3.61 4.19 6.70
C LEU A 87 5.08 4.23 6.29
N ARG A 88 5.34 4.40 5.00
CA ARG A 88 6.70 4.46 4.45
C ARG A 88 6.85 5.57 3.43
N CYS A 89 8.08 5.91 3.10
CA CYS A 89 8.40 6.77 1.97
C CYS A 89 9.46 6.17 1.08
N GLY A 90 9.52 6.67 -0.16
CA GLY A 90 10.53 6.26 -1.11
C GLY A 90 11.97 6.58 -0.67
N PRO A 91 12.97 5.95 -1.32
CA PRO A 91 14.37 6.21 -1.03
C PRO A 91 14.74 7.65 -1.42
N ALA A 92 15.51 8.31 -0.55
CA ALA A 92 16.10 9.62 -0.80
C ALA A 92 17.28 9.83 0.16
N LYS A 93 18.27 10.62 -0.26
CA LYS A 93 19.36 11.09 0.61
C LYS A 93 18.77 11.86 1.81
N PRO A 94 19.40 11.86 3.00
CA PRO A 94 18.86 12.53 4.18
C PRO A 94 18.38 13.97 3.95
N GLU A 95 19.13 14.73 3.16
CA GLU A 95 18.89 16.13 2.81
C GLU A 95 17.84 16.35 1.70
N ALA A 96 17.45 15.29 0.97
CA ALA A 96 16.51 15.35 -0.13
C ALA A 96 15.11 14.85 0.30
N GLU A 97 14.07 15.37 -0.35
CA GLU A 97 12.72 14.88 -0.17
C GLU A 97 12.51 13.57 -0.95
N PRO A 98 11.84 12.57 -0.35
CA PRO A 98 11.37 11.40 -1.08
C PRO A 98 10.47 11.75 -2.26
N TYR A 99 10.42 10.88 -3.27
CA TYR A 99 9.48 11.05 -4.37
C TYR A 99 8.02 10.79 -3.93
N TYR A 100 7.83 9.85 -3.00
CA TYR A 100 6.51 9.33 -2.64
C TYR A 100 6.38 8.98 -1.16
N VAL A 101 5.13 8.87 -0.73
CA VAL A 101 4.67 8.30 0.55
C VAL A 101 3.67 7.19 0.23
N GLU A 102 3.74 6.10 0.97
CA GLU A 102 2.81 4.98 0.86
C GLU A 102 2.28 4.60 2.24
N VAL A 103 0.98 4.30 2.30
CA VAL A 103 0.37 3.58 3.42
C VAL A 103 -0.07 2.21 2.90
N HIS A 104 0.39 1.14 3.54
CA HIS A 104 -0.06 -0.21 3.22
C HIS A 104 -0.99 -0.70 4.32
N ILE A 105 -2.08 -1.34 3.91
CA ILE A 105 -3.14 -1.83 4.80
C ILE A 105 -2.97 -3.34 4.95
N ALA A 106 -2.97 -3.85 6.17
CA ALA A 106 -2.60 -5.23 6.44
C ALA A 106 -3.62 -6.28 5.95
N ASP A 107 -4.90 -5.91 5.91
CA ASP A 107 -6.03 -6.77 5.54
C ASP A 107 -6.50 -6.54 4.10
N TRP A 108 -5.98 -5.52 3.40
CA TRP A 108 -6.26 -5.25 1.99
C TRP A 108 -4.98 -5.17 1.15
N PRO A 109 -4.92 -5.80 -0.04
CA PRO A 109 -3.70 -5.84 -0.86
C PRO A 109 -3.60 -4.55 -1.69
N MET A 110 -3.78 -3.41 -1.04
CA MET A 110 -3.72 -2.08 -1.63
C MET A 110 -2.66 -1.24 -0.94
N ARG A 111 -2.02 -0.40 -1.74
CA ARG A 111 -1.21 0.69 -1.22
C ARG A 111 -1.93 2.00 -1.50
N LEU A 112 -2.00 2.87 -0.50
CA LEU A 112 -2.41 4.25 -0.67
C LEU A 112 -1.16 5.06 -1.01
N TYR A 113 -0.99 5.35 -2.30
CA TYR A 113 0.18 6.04 -2.84
C TYR A 113 -0.09 7.52 -3.05
N SER A 114 0.85 8.36 -2.63
CA SER A 114 0.89 9.78 -2.96
C SER A 114 2.29 10.24 -3.30
N ARG A 115 2.42 11.28 -4.13
CA ARG A 115 3.68 12.01 -4.22
C ARG A 115 3.93 12.71 -2.89
N TRP A 116 5.18 12.78 -2.47
CA TRP A 116 5.56 13.41 -1.20
C TRP A 116 4.93 14.80 -1.04
N ALA A 117 5.11 15.67 -2.05
CA ALA A 117 4.58 17.03 -2.05
C ALA A 117 3.04 17.13 -2.02
N GLN A 118 2.31 16.06 -2.37
CA GLN A 118 0.84 16.01 -2.38
C GLN A 118 0.26 15.45 -1.07
N TRP A 119 1.11 15.11 -0.10
CA TRP A 119 0.66 14.50 1.15
C TRP A 119 -0.44 15.29 1.88
N PRO A 120 -0.43 16.63 2.00
CA PRO A 120 -1.45 17.34 2.76
C PRO A 120 -2.87 17.14 2.21
N ASP A 121 -3.04 17.23 0.88
CA ASP A 121 -4.34 17.00 0.26
C ASP A 121 -4.71 15.51 0.27
N TYR A 122 -3.69 14.66 0.08
CA TYR A 122 -3.86 13.22 0.09
C TYR A 122 -4.34 12.72 1.44
N SER A 123 -3.66 13.07 2.52
CA SER A 123 -4.00 12.68 3.89
C SER A 123 -5.38 13.21 4.29
N ALA A 124 -5.77 14.39 3.81
CA ALA A 124 -7.08 14.96 4.09
C ALA A 124 -8.21 14.08 3.56
N GLN A 125 -8.26 13.80 2.25
CA GLN A 125 -9.32 12.96 1.64
C GLN A 125 -8.97 12.38 0.25
N GLN A 126 -7.92 12.82 -0.47
CA GLN A 126 -7.76 12.39 -1.87
C GLN A 126 -7.48 10.88 -2.04
N TYR A 127 -7.00 10.18 -1.00
CA TYR A 127 -6.83 8.72 -1.04
C TYR A 127 -8.12 7.95 -1.35
N ARG A 128 -9.29 8.57 -1.15
CA ARG A 128 -10.60 7.94 -1.37
C ARG A 128 -10.93 7.77 -2.85
N GLN A 129 -10.22 8.45 -3.76
CA GLN A 129 -10.48 8.36 -5.20
C GLN A 129 -10.24 6.93 -5.72
N GLY A 130 -11.29 6.33 -6.28
CA GLY A 130 -11.24 4.98 -6.84
C GLY A 130 -11.45 3.85 -5.83
N LEU A 131 -11.62 4.15 -4.54
CA LEU A 131 -12.00 3.18 -3.51
C LEU A 131 -13.52 3.16 -3.33
N ILE A 132 -14.07 1.97 -3.04
CA ILE A 132 -15.50 1.76 -2.80
C ILE A 132 -15.72 0.72 -1.70
N GLY A 133 -16.92 0.71 -1.09
CA GLY A 133 -17.35 -0.33 -0.14
C GLY A 133 -16.37 -0.55 1.01
N GLU A 134 -16.19 -1.81 1.41
CA GLU A 134 -15.31 -2.20 2.54
C GLU A 134 -13.85 -1.75 2.36
N ALA A 135 -13.36 -1.64 1.12
CA ALA A 135 -12.02 -1.13 0.84
C ALA A 135 -11.86 0.33 1.25
N LEU A 136 -12.88 1.16 0.95
CA LEU A 136 -12.90 2.57 1.35
C LEU A 136 -13.03 2.70 2.88
N GLU A 137 -13.86 1.87 3.52
CA GLU A 137 -14.02 1.86 4.98
C GLU A 137 -12.70 1.52 5.69
N ALA A 138 -12.00 0.47 5.23
CA ALA A 138 -10.69 0.10 5.76
C ALA A 138 -9.65 1.21 5.54
N ALA A 139 -9.64 1.85 4.38
CA ALA A 139 -8.75 2.98 4.11
C ALA A 139 -9.07 4.19 5.00
N ASP A 140 -10.34 4.52 5.22
CA ASP A 140 -10.76 5.62 6.09
C ASP A 140 -10.35 5.39 7.55
N GLU A 141 -10.50 4.16 8.05
CA GLU A 141 -10.07 3.77 9.39
C GLU A 141 -8.55 3.91 9.56
N VAL A 142 -7.77 3.31 8.66
CA VAL A 142 -6.30 3.40 8.68
C VAL A 142 -5.83 4.85 8.53
N MET A 143 -6.37 5.60 7.58
CA MET A 143 -5.95 6.99 7.35
C MET A 143 -6.33 7.91 8.51
N SER A 144 -7.39 7.60 9.26
CA SER A 144 -7.69 8.28 10.52
C SER A 144 -6.58 8.12 11.56
N GLU A 145 -5.98 6.93 11.68
CA GLU A 145 -4.83 6.70 12.55
C GLU A 145 -3.56 7.35 12.03
N VAL A 146 -3.24 7.17 10.75
CA VAL A 146 -2.05 7.74 10.11
C VAL A 146 -2.04 9.27 10.26
N ARG A 147 -3.18 9.93 10.05
CA ARG A 147 -3.32 11.39 10.23
C ARG A 147 -3.02 11.87 11.65
N LYS A 148 -3.16 11.04 12.69
CA LYS A 148 -2.81 11.45 14.06
C LYS A 148 -1.31 11.68 14.23
N ILE A 149 -0.48 11.01 13.43
CA ILE A 149 0.99 11.08 13.53
C ILE A 149 1.65 11.79 12.34
N ALA A 150 0.97 11.84 11.19
CA ALA A 150 1.45 12.44 9.95
C ALA A 150 0.35 13.26 9.26
N PRO A 151 -0.23 14.29 9.93
CA PRO A 151 -1.28 15.12 9.32
C PRO A 151 -0.77 15.92 8.11
N ASP A 152 0.51 16.29 8.10
CA ASP A 152 1.12 17.20 7.12
C ASP A 152 2.57 16.80 6.75
N LEU A 153 3.16 17.60 5.86
CA LEU A 153 4.54 17.41 5.40
C LEU A 153 5.59 17.60 6.50
N GLU A 154 5.35 18.49 7.46
CA GLU A 154 6.29 18.73 8.56
C GLU A 154 6.40 17.48 9.44
N SER A 155 5.25 16.89 9.77
CA SER A 155 5.15 15.66 10.55
C SER A 155 5.83 14.48 9.84
N LEU A 156 5.64 14.33 8.53
CA LEU A 156 6.37 13.32 7.73
C LEU A 156 7.89 13.53 7.74
N ARG A 157 8.36 14.79 7.58
CA ARG A 157 9.79 15.10 7.66
C ARG A 157 10.35 14.76 9.03
N ALA A 158 9.63 15.07 10.11
CA ALA A 158 10.03 14.76 11.47
C ALA A 158 10.11 13.24 11.72
N LEU A 159 9.13 12.46 11.25
CA LEU A 159 9.17 10.99 11.31
C LEU A 159 10.39 10.44 10.56
N ARG A 160 10.62 10.94 9.34
CA ARG A 160 11.76 10.50 8.52
C ARG A 160 13.10 10.80 9.17
N GLN A 161 13.30 12.01 9.68
CA GLN A 161 14.53 12.38 10.39
C GLN A 161 14.75 11.49 11.61
N ARG A 162 13.71 11.24 12.40
CA ARG A 162 13.79 10.35 13.56
C ARG A 162 14.29 8.95 13.17
N MET A 163 13.81 8.42 12.06
CA MET A 163 14.17 7.08 11.60
C MET A 163 15.58 7.02 10.99
N LEU A 164 16.00 8.04 10.24
CA LEU A 164 17.35 8.10 9.66
C LEU A 164 18.45 8.31 10.69
N PHE A 165 18.15 9.02 11.79
CA PHE A 165 19.13 9.34 12.85
C PHE A 165 18.90 8.54 14.13
N LYS A 166 18.02 7.53 14.11
CA LYS A 166 17.88 6.61 15.24
C LYS A 166 19.21 5.86 15.38
N PRO A 167 19.90 5.92 16.53
CA PRO A 167 21.07 5.07 16.73
C PRO A 167 20.65 3.62 16.54
N ALA A 168 21.46 2.84 15.80
CA ALA A 168 21.26 1.41 15.69
C ALA A 168 21.13 0.85 17.10
N SER A 169 19.99 0.24 17.42
CA SER A 169 19.83 -0.39 18.73
C SER A 169 20.86 -1.53 18.81
N PRO A 170 21.68 -1.57 19.88
CA PRO A 170 22.75 -2.56 20.02
C PRO A 170 22.23 -4.00 20.08
#